data_AF-A0A0Q4XWI3-F1
#
_entry.id   AF-A0A0Q4XWI3-F1
#
_cell.length_a   1.000
_cell.length_b   1.000
_cell.length_c   1.000
_cell.angle_alpha   90.00
_cell.angle_beta   90.00
_cell.angle_gamma   90.00
#
_symmetry.space_group_name_H-M   'P 1'
#
loop_
_entity.id
_entity.type
_entity.pdbx_description
1 polymer ?
#
loop_
_entity_poly.entity_id
_entity_poly.type
_entity_poly.pdbx_seq_one_letter_code
_entity_poly.pdbx_strand_id
1 'polypeptide(L)'
;MSTKPTPRQRIVASVTKAIRRLTIGRVPRLFDADFYRATYPDVARSGVDPYLHYVRRGVGLAYDPNADFDTAFYRRQSGPARLDPIRHYLRAGAAAGLDPSPAFSTLMYLARYPDVGRAGINPLLHYRQDGRPEGRIAAPSASDPDQWVALAGVRAAHRWDYPSQRGPRFALTLRRDVPVTACPDHAPRICLVLTLDGAETAALVESIEGFSQGAQDAVTLDVDTAARPHPPRPTAILALEHCFHGPGADGTVLLRYAEARLWDLVPERPHLRAIGRGGGLSVRETVP
;
A
#
# COMPACT_ATOMS: atom_id res chain seq x y z
N MET A 1 38.37 3.86 0.37
CA MET A 1 39.48 2.97 0.81
C MET A 1 39.03 2.23 2.06
N SER A 2 38.80 0.92 1.98
CA SER A 2 38.35 0.12 3.13
C SER A 2 39.55 -0.25 4.01
N THR A 3 39.62 0.28 5.23
CA THR A 3 40.65 -0.07 6.21
C THR A 3 40.43 -1.50 6.71
N LYS A 4 41.51 -2.29 6.82
CA LYS A 4 41.42 -3.68 7.31
C LYS A 4 40.95 -3.70 8.78
N PRO A 5 40.09 -4.65 9.19
CA PRO A 5 39.58 -4.71 10.55
C PRO A 5 40.69 -5.00 11.56
N THR A 6 40.64 -4.29 12.69
CA THR A 6 41.58 -4.43 13.81
C THR A 6 41.43 -5.80 14.50
N PRO A 7 42.45 -6.29 15.23
CA PRO A 7 42.36 -7.55 15.98
C PRO A 7 41.15 -7.60 16.92
N ARG A 8 40.89 -6.50 17.64
CA ARG A 8 39.73 -6.36 18.52
C ARG A 8 38.41 -6.51 17.76
N GLN A 9 38.27 -5.87 16.59
CA GLN A 9 37.06 -5.99 15.77
C GLN A 9 36.83 -7.43 15.30
N ARG A 10 37.89 -8.19 14.98
CA ARG A 10 37.76 -9.60 14.58
C ARG A 10 37.29 -10.50 15.72
N ILE A 11 37.75 -10.24 16.95
CA ILE A 11 37.29 -10.95 18.15
C ILE A 11 35.81 -10.64 18.39
N VAL A 12 35.43 -9.36 18.38
CA VAL A 12 34.02 -8.94 18.54
C VAL A 12 33.14 -9.58 17.47
N ALA A 13 33.56 -9.57 16.20
CA ALA A 13 32.82 -10.18 15.10
C ALA A 13 32.61 -11.69 15.32
N SER A 14 33.65 -12.39 15.77
CA SER A 14 33.57 -13.84 16.02
C SER A 14 32.61 -14.17 17.15
N VAL A 15 32.71 -13.46 18.28
CA VAL A 15 31.84 -13.65 19.45
C VAL A 15 30.39 -13.31 19.11
N THR A 16 30.15 -12.15 18.50
CA THR A 16 28.79 -11.71 18.14
C THR A 16 28.16 -12.59 17.06
N LYS A 17 28.95 -13.13 16.12
CA LYS A 17 28.49 -14.14 15.16
C LYS A 17 28.05 -15.43 15.84
N ALA A 18 28.77 -15.88 16.88
CA ALA A 18 28.37 -17.04 17.68
C ALA A 18 27.06 -16.77 18.44
N ILE A 19 26.95 -15.61 19.11
CA ILE A 19 25.72 -15.17 19.78
C ILE A 19 24.54 -15.12 18.81
N ARG A 20 24.71 -14.54 17.63
CA ARG A 20 23.68 -14.51 16.58
C ARG A 20 23.22 -15.92 16.22
N ARG A 21 24.17 -16.84 15.98
CA ARG A 21 23.84 -18.23 15.61
C ARG A 21 22.99 -18.91 16.68
N LEU A 22 23.31 -18.69 17.97
CA LEU A 22 22.61 -19.29 19.10
C LEU A 22 21.24 -18.65 19.38
N THR A 23 21.13 -17.33 19.27
CA THR A 23 19.93 -16.59 19.73
C THR A 23 18.96 -16.23 18.61
N ILE A 24 19.46 -16.05 17.39
CA ILE A 24 18.70 -15.51 16.25
C ILE A 24 18.67 -16.53 15.09
N GLY A 25 19.72 -17.31 14.91
CA GLY A 25 19.82 -18.31 13.85
C GLY A 25 20.36 -17.76 12.52
N ARG A 26 19.89 -18.33 11.41
CA ARG A 26 20.37 -18.04 10.05
C ARG A 26 20.02 -16.62 9.60
N VAL A 27 20.94 -15.99 8.89
CA VAL A 27 20.77 -14.68 8.24
C VAL A 27 19.87 -14.85 7.02
N PRO A 28 18.76 -14.11 6.89
CA PRO A 28 17.89 -14.16 5.72
C PRO A 28 18.61 -13.69 4.45
N ARG A 29 18.23 -14.23 3.29
CA ARG A 29 18.86 -13.86 1.99
C ARG A 29 18.64 -12.40 1.59
N LEU A 30 17.63 -11.74 2.14
CA LEU A 30 17.37 -10.31 1.93
C LEU A 30 18.23 -9.40 2.84
N PHE A 31 19.03 -9.93 3.76
CA PHE A 31 19.95 -9.08 4.52
C PHE A 31 21.30 -8.98 3.81
N ASP A 32 21.70 -7.76 3.47
CA ASP A 32 22.97 -7.46 2.79
C ASP A 32 23.97 -6.88 3.79
N ALA A 33 24.88 -7.73 4.27
CA ALA A 33 25.84 -7.34 5.31
C ALA A 33 26.88 -6.33 4.81
N ASP A 34 27.14 -6.26 3.50
CA ASP A 34 28.12 -5.35 2.94
C ASP A 34 27.51 -3.98 2.73
N PHE A 35 26.29 -3.93 2.18
CA PHE A 35 25.46 -2.72 2.18
C PHE A 35 25.31 -2.17 3.61
N TYR A 36 24.90 -3.00 4.56
CA TYR A 36 24.61 -2.54 5.93
C TYR A 36 25.84 -1.91 6.60
N ARG A 37 27.04 -2.47 6.39
CA ARG A 37 28.29 -1.91 6.94
C ARG A 37 28.71 -0.63 6.23
N ALA A 38 28.49 -0.54 4.92
CA ALA A 38 28.79 0.66 4.15
C ALA A 38 27.85 1.81 4.52
N THR A 39 26.56 1.53 4.70
CA THR A 39 25.51 2.51 5.01
C THR A 39 25.56 2.98 6.46
N TYR A 40 25.97 2.11 7.41
CA TYR A 40 26.04 2.42 8.85
C TYR A 40 27.48 2.31 9.40
N PRO A 41 28.30 3.37 9.29
CA PRO A 41 29.72 3.32 9.64
C PRO A 41 30.03 3.04 11.12
N ASP A 42 29.08 3.32 12.02
CA ASP A 42 29.18 2.95 13.44
C ASP A 42 29.19 1.43 13.62
N VAL A 43 28.39 0.69 12.85
CA VAL A 43 28.38 -0.77 12.83
C VAL A 43 29.71 -1.30 12.34
N ALA A 44 30.23 -0.75 11.23
CA ALA A 44 31.54 -1.12 10.71
C ALA A 44 32.67 -0.89 11.73
N ARG A 45 32.66 0.25 12.43
CA ARG A 45 33.64 0.57 13.48
C ARG A 45 33.51 -0.34 14.70
N SER A 46 32.29 -0.76 15.07
CA SER A 46 32.05 -1.63 16.23
C SER A 46 32.60 -3.06 16.06
N GLY A 47 32.66 -3.55 14.82
CA GLY A 47 33.01 -4.95 14.52
C GLY A 47 31.93 -5.97 14.90
N VAL A 48 30.75 -5.54 15.34
CA VAL A 48 29.62 -6.43 15.66
C VAL A 48 29.10 -7.11 14.38
N ASP A 49 28.66 -8.37 14.50
CA ASP A 49 27.96 -9.07 13.43
C ASP A 49 26.78 -8.21 12.91
N PRO A 50 26.75 -7.83 11.62
CA PRO A 50 25.79 -6.84 11.13
C PRO A 50 24.33 -7.27 11.29
N TYR A 51 24.03 -8.56 11.15
CA TYR A 51 22.65 -9.03 11.28
C TYR A 51 22.21 -9.10 12.75
N LEU A 52 23.12 -9.44 13.67
CA LEU A 52 22.85 -9.31 15.10
C LEU A 52 22.52 -7.85 15.44
N HIS A 53 23.32 -6.92 14.94
CA HIS A 53 23.10 -5.49 15.16
C HIS A 53 21.75 -5.04 14.58
N TYR A 54 21.43 -5.43 13.35
CA TYR A 54 20.16 -5.12 12.72
C TYR A 54 18.98 -5.53 13.60
N VAL A 55 18.91 -6.79 14.01
CA VAL A 55 17.79 -7.31 14.81
C VAL A 55 17.72 -6.66 16.19
N ARG A 56 18.87 -6.45 16.86
CA ARG A 56 18.90 -5.94 18.25
C ARG A 56 18.72 -4.43 18.35
N ARG A 57 19.10 -3.67 17.32
CA ARG A 57 19.15 -2.20 17.37
C ARG A 57 18.70 -1.55 16.07
N GLY A 58 19.18 -2.05 14.93
CA GLY A 58 18.90 -1.46 13.62
C GLY A 58 17.40 -1.32 13.33
N VAL A 59 16.59 -2.33 13.66
CA VAL A 59 15.13 -2.29 13.47
C VAL A 59 14.48 -1.12 14.23
N GLY A 60 14.92 -0.86 15.47
CA GLY A 60 14.42 0.25 16.28
C GLY A 60 14.88 1.61 15.78
N LEU A 61 16.05 1.67 15.14
CA LEU A 61 16.59 2.86 14.48
C LEU A 61 16.11 3.03 13.03
N ALA A 62 15.22 2.15 12.56
CA ALA A 62 14.75 2.10 11.18
C ALA A 62 15.88 1.98 10.13
N TYR A 63 16.93 1.22 10.45
CA TYR A 63 18.01 0.95 9.50
C TYR A 63 17.56 -0.04 8.43
N ASP A 64 17.96 0.20 7.19
CA ASP A 64 17.60 -0.59 6.04
C ASP A 64 18.56 -1.77 5.88
N PRO A 65 18.05 -2.98 5.69
CA PRO A 65 18.87 -4.17 5.62
C PRO A 65 19.51 -4.38 4.25
N ASN A 66 19.03 -3.65 3.24
CA ASN A 66 19.52 -3.65 1.87
C ASN A 66 18.94 -2.42 1.13
N ALA A 67 19.43 -2.14 -0.07
CA ALA A 67 19.02 -0.97 -0.86
C ALA A 67 17.55 -0.94 -1.34
N ASP A 68 16.82 -2.06 -1.30
CA ASP A 68 15.46 -2.19 -1.84
C ASP A 68 14.40 -2.46 -0.77
N PHE A 69 14.78 -2.41 0.50
CA PHE A 69 13.90 -2.63 1.64
C PHE A 69 14.00 -1.46 2.59
N ASP A 70 12.89 -0.77 2.80
CA ASP A 70 12.78 0.35 3.72
C ASP A 70 12.15 -0.16 5.03
N THR A 71 12.96 -0.21 6.09
CA THR A 71 12.51 -0.74 7.38
C THR A 71 11.42 0.12 8.00
N ALA A 72 11.51 1.45 7.87
CA ALA A 72 10.52 2.36 8.45
C ALA A 72 9.16 2.16 7.78
N PHE A 73 9.17 2.21 6.45
CA PHE A 73 8.03 2.04 5.57
C PHE A 73 7.33 0.70 5.79
N TYR A 74 8.09 -0.38 5.80
CA TYR A 74 7.52 -1.71 5.99
C TYR A 74 6.90 -1.89 7.39
N ARG A 75 7.51 -1.30 8.42
CA ARG A 75 6.97 -1.36 9.79
C ARG A 75 5.68 -0.55 9.96
N ARG A 76 5.48 0.52 9.18
CA ARG A 76 4.21 1.26 9.17
C ARG A 76 3.06 0.38 8.68
N GLN A 77 3.30 -0.46 7.68
CA GLN A 77 2.29 -1.37 7.15
C GLN A 77 2.09 -2.64 8.01
N SER A 78 3.19 -3.28 8.40
CA SER A 78 3.13 -4.57 9.12
C SER A 78 2.74 -4.43 10.60
N GLY A 79 2.84 -3.24 11.17
CA GLY A 79 2.62 -3.01 12.59
C GLY A 79 3.63 -3.75 13.48
N PRO A 80 3.35 -3.87 14.78
CA PRO A 80 4.19 -4.62 15.71
C PRO A 80 4.18 -6.11 15.36
N ALA A 81 5.36 -6.67 15.04
CA ALA A 81 5.52 -8.10 14.73
C ALA A 81 6.52 -8.78 15.68
N ARG A 82 6.33 -10.08 15.92
CA ARG A 82 7.30 -10.91 16.68
C ARG A 82 8.62 -11.12 15.96
N LEU A 83 8.62 -11.00 14.63
CA LEU A 83 9.79 -11.20 13.77
C LEU A 83 10.41 -9.86 13.38
N ASP A 84 11.71 -9.85 13.11
CA ASP A 84 12.34 -8.71 12.44
C ASP A 84 11.72 -8.47 11.06
N PRO A 85 11.70 -7.22 10.54
CA PRO A 85 11.01 -6.83 9.32
C PRO A 85 11.27 -7.74 8.12
N ILE A 86 12.54 -8.10 7.86
CA ILE A 86 12.89 -8.98 6.74
C ILE A 86 12.28 -10.36 6.91
N ARG A 87 12.40 -10.96 8.11
CA ARG A 87 11.83 -12.28 8.36
C ARG A 87 10.32 -12.26 8.30
N HIS A 88 9.70 -11.20 8.80
CA HIS A 88 8.27 -11.00 8.66
C HIS A 88 7.88 -10.97 7.19
N TYR A 89 8.58 -10.19 6.37
CA TYR A 89 8.31 -10.08 4.93
C TYR A 89 8.46 -11.42 4.20
N LEU A 90 9.55 -12.14 4.46
CA LEU A 90 9.81 -13.43 3.83
C LEU A 90 8.81 -14.51 4.23
N ARG A 91 8.28 -14.48 5.47
CA ARG A 91 7.38 -15.53 5.98
C ARG A 91 5.90 -15.24 5.78
N ALA A 92 5.50 -13.98 5.86
CA ALA A 92 4.09 -13.59 5.90
C ALA A 92 3.81 -12.34 5.07
N GLY A 93 4.64 -11.31 5.20
CA GLY A 93 4.34 -10.00 4.61
C GLY A 93 4.17 -10.02 3.09
N ALA A 94 5.04 -10.73 2.36
CA ALA A 94 4.89 -10.83 0.91
C ALA A 94 3.62 -11.58 0.49
N ALA A 95 3.25 -12.64 1.21
CA ALA A 95 2.01 -13.39 0.96
C ALA A 95 0.76 -12.55 1.31
N ALA A 96 0.87 -11.70 2.32
CA ALA A 96 -0.15 -10.72 2.70
C ALA A 96 -0.17 -9.48 1.79
N GLY A 97 0.69 -9.40 0.77
CA GLY A 97 0.72 -8.28 -0.17
C GLY A 97 1.33 -6.99 0.37
N LEU A 98 2.05 -7.04 1.50
CA LEU A 98 2.73 -5.88 2.06
C LEU A 98 3.90 -5.46 1.17
N ASP A 99 4.20 -4.16 1.11
CA ASP A 99 5.26 -3.64 0.25
C ASP A 99 6.54 -3.39 1.07
N PRO A 100 7.71 -3.89 0.63
CA PRO A 100 8.96 -3.77 1.38
C PRO A 100 9.61 -2.39 1.29
N SER A 101 9.25 -1.57 0.31
CA SER A 101 9.74 -0.20 0.14
C SER A 101 8.82 0.64 -0.76
N PRO A 102 8.93 1.98 -0.74
CA PRO A 102 8.17 2.85 -1.65
C PRO A 102 8.44 2.55 -3.13
N ALA A 103 9.62 2.01 -3.47
CA ALA A 103 10.03 1.72 -4.84
C ALA A 103 9.60 0.32 -5.33
N PHE A 104 8.92 -0.48 -4.49
CA PHE A 104 8.57 -1.85 -4.83
C PHE A 104 7.18 -2.26 -4.32
N SER A 105 6.26 -2.53 -5.24
CA SER A 105 4.97 -3.16 -4.95
C SER A 105 5.03 -4.67 -5.13
N THR A 106 4.79 -5.40 -4.03
CA THR A 106 4.73 -6.86 -3.97
C THR A 106 3.65 -7.41 -4.89
N LEU A 107 2.42 -6.88 -4.79
CA LEU A 107 1.28 -7.38 -5.56
C LEU A 107 1.41 -7.05 -7.05
N MET A 108 1.85 -5.83 -7.39
CA MET A 108 2.03 -5.45 -8.80
C MET A 108 3.14 -6.25 -9.47
N TYR A 109 4.22 -6.55 -8.74
CA TYR A 109 5.30 -7.38 -9.27
C TYR A 109 4.81 -8.80 -9.57
N LEU A 110 4.05 -9.42 -8.65
CA LEU A 110 3.48 -10.76 -8.86
C LEU A 110 2.42 -10.79 -9.97
N ALA A 111 1.62 -9.74 -10.11
CA ALA A 111 0.63 -9.63 -11.18
C ALA A 111 1.31 -9.49 -12.56
N ARG A 112 2.41 -8.73 -12.62
CA ARG A 112 3.19 -8.54 -13.85
C ARG A 112 4.01 -9.76 -14.25
N TYR A 113 4.46 -10.54 -13.26
CA TYR A 113 5.30 -11.72 -13.46
C TYR A 113 4.66 -12.97 -12.84
N PRO A 114 3.64 -13.55 -13.50
CA PRO A 114 2.90 -14.70 -12.98
C PRO A 114 3.74 -15.96 -12.78
N ASP A 115 4.87 -16.09 -13.48
CA ASP A 115 5.86 -17.16 -13.31
C ASP A 115 6.43 -17.17 -11.88
N VAL A 116 6.73 -15.99 -11.33
CA VAL A 116 7.25 -15.83 -9.97
C VAL A 116 6.20 -16.24 -8.94
N GLY A 117 4.95 -15.80 -9.15
CA GLY A 117 3.82 -16.14 -8.28
C GLY A 117 3.50 -17.63 -8.29
N ARG A 118 3.45 -18.26 -9.47
CA ARG A 118 3.22 -19.71 -9.61
C ARG A 118 4.32 -20.55 -8.98
N ALA A 119 5.56 -20.09 -9.02
CA ALA A 119 6.68 -20.77 -8.37
C ALA A 119 6.73 -20.55 -6.86
N GLY A 120 5.85 -19.70 -6.29
CA GLY A 120 5.84 -19.38 -4.86
C GLY A 120 7.11 -18.66 -4.38
N ILE A 121 7.84 -18.02 -5.29
CA ILE A 121 9.09 -17.32 -4.98
C ILE A 121 8.75 -15.95 -4.37
N ASN A 122 9.46 -15.56 -3.31
CA ASN A 122 9.29 -14.24 -2.71
C ASN A 122 9.65 -13.14 -3.74
N PRO A 123 8.75 -12.16 -4.00
CA PRO A 123 8.89 -11.24 -5.13
C PRO A 123 10.07 -10.28 -5.02
N LEU A 124 10.33 -9.70 -3.84
CA LEU A 124 11.52 -8.84 -3.68
C LEU A 124 12.81 -9.66 -3.81
N LEU A 125 12.83 -10.88 -3.28
CA LEU A 125 13.99 -11.76 -3.40
C LEU A 125 14.26 -12.11 -4.87
N HIS A 126 13.22 -12.49 -5.62
CA HIS A 126 13.31 -12.75 -7.05
C HIS A 126 13.79 -11.50 -7.81
N TYR A 127 13.18 -10.34 -7.55
CA TYR A 127 13.58 -9.10 -8.21
C TYR A 127 15.06 -8.77 -7.98
N ARG A 128 15.57 -8.95 -6.77
CA ARG A 128 16.98 -8.67 -6.47
C ARG A 128 17.94 -9.67 -7.12
N GLN A 129 17.56 -10.95 -7.21
CA GLN A 129 18.45 -12.02 -7.66
C GLN A 129 18.44 -12.18 -9.18
N ASP A 130 17.26 -12.17 -9.77
CA ASP A 130 17.04 -12.56 -11.16
C ASP A 130 16.38 -11.42 -11.94
N GLY A 131 15.30 -10.85 -11.37
CA GLY A 131 14.46 -9.88 -12.07
C GLY A 131 15.18 -8.59 -12.49
N ARG A 132 15.98 -7.97 -11.62
CA ARG A 132 16.70 -6.73 -11.94
C ARG A 132 17.75 -6.95 -13.04
N PRO A 133 18.63 -7.98 -12.97
CA PRO A 133 19.50 -8.35 -14.09
C PRO A 133 18.73 -8.64 -15.39
N GLU A 134 17.55 -9.25 -15.31
CA GLU A 134 16.68 -9.53 -16.45
C GLU A 134 15.95 -8.28 -17.01
N GLY A 135 16.09 -7.11 -16.38
CA GLY A 135 15.38 -5.89 -16.78
C GLY A 135 13.89 -5.88 -16.39
N ARG A 136 13.46 -6.76 -15.48
CA ARG A 136 12.09 -6.74 -14.94
C ARG A 136 11.86 -5.44 -14.16
N ILE A 137 10.66 -4.89 -14.31
CA ILE A 137 10.28 -3.59 -13.78
C ILE A 137 9.63 -3.79 -12.41
N ALA A 138 10.19 -3.14 -11.39
CA ALA A 138 9.51 -2.92 -10.12
C ALA A 138 8.56 -1.72 -10.27
N ALA A 139 7.29 -1.89 -9.89
CA ALA A 139 6.37 -0.77 -9.76
C ALA A 139 6.53 -0.14 -8.38
N PRO A 140 6.36 1.20 -8.23
CA PRO A 140 6.35 1.82 -6.92
C PRO A 140 5.18 1.30 -6.08
N SER A 141 5.34 1.30 -4.77
CA SER A 141 4.28 0.99 -3.83
C SER A 141 3.17 2.03 -3.90
N ALA A 142 1.92 1.57 -3.81
CA ALA A 142 0.76 2.43 -3.62
C ALA A 142 0.46 2.70 -2.13
N SER A 143 1.24 2.10 -1.25
CA SER A 143 1.06 2.09 0.21
C SER A 143 1.93 3.13 0.91
N ASP A 144 2.55 4.05 0.18
CA ASP A 144 3.34 5.13 0.78
C ASP A 144 2.45 6.06 1.60
N PRO A 145 2.51 6.01 2.95
CA PRO A 145 1.65 6.82 3.79
C PRO A 145 2.05 8.30 3.77
N ASP A 146 3.28 8.60 3.33
CA ASP A 146 3.85 9.94 3.32
C ASP A 146 3.76 10.60 1.94
N GLN A 147 3.41 9.83 0.90
CA GLN A 147 3.08 10.34 -0.42
C GLN A 147 1.59 10.13 -0.75
N TRP A 148 0.91 11.24 -0.98
CA TRP A 148 -0.48 11.27 -1.46
C TRP A 148 -0.53 10.89 -2.95
N VAL A 149 -0.30 9.61 -3.28
CA VAL A 149 -0.23 9.14 -4.68
C VAL A 149 -1.57 8.74 -5.29
N ALA A 150 -2.69 8.90 -4.56
CA ALA A 150 -4.02 8.52 -5.04
C ALA A 150 -4.35 9.17 -6.40
N LEU A 151 -4.00 10.45 -6.57
CA LEU A 151 -4.25 11.23 -7.78
C LEU A 151 -3.08 11.22 -8.78
N ALA A 152 -1.96 10.57 -8.47
CA ALA A 152 -0.80 10.59 -9.35
C ALA A 152 -1.09 9.89 -10.67
N GLY A 153 -0.83 10.57 -11.78
CA GLY A 153 -1.11 10.05 -13.13
C GLY A 153 -2.60 9.97 -13.48
N VAL A 154 -3.50 10.39 -12.58
CA VAL A 154 -4.94 10.49 -12.87
C VAL A 154 -5.17 11.72 -13.72
N ARG A 155 -5.75 11.53 -14.90
CA ARG A 155 -6.16 12.65 -15.76
C ARG A 155 -7.22 13.46 -15.04
N ALA A 156 -7.22 14.79 -15.23
CA ALA A 156 -8.23 15.67 -14.64
C ALA A 156 -9.67 15.21 -14.92
N ALA A 157 -9.95 14.69 -16.13
CA ALA A 157 -11.26 14.16 -16.50
C ALA A 157 -11.70 12.90 -15.71
N HIS A 158 -10.78 12.20 -15.07
CA HIS A 158 -11.04 11.00 -14.25
C HIS A 158 -10.91 11.27 -12.75
N ARG A 159 -10.76 12.54 -12.37
CA ARG A 159 -10.85 13.01 -11.00
C ARG A 159 -12.20 13.69 -10.84
N TRP A 160 -13.05 13.15 -9.99
CA TRP A 160 -14.38 13.69 -9.74
C TRP A 160 -14.49 14.11 -8.29
N ASP A 161 -14.73 15.40 -8.06
CA ASP A 161 -14.79 15.99 -6.72
C ASP A 161 -16.27 16.10 -6.28
N TYR A 162 -16.55 15.61 -5.07
CA TYR A 162 -17.87 15.63 -4.42
C TYR A 162 -17.79 16.26 -3.02
N PRO A 163 -18.68 17.22 -2.69
CA PRO A 163 -19.68 17.82 -3.58
C PRO A 163 -19.03 18.52 -4.78
N SER A 164 -19.75 18.53 -5.90
CA SER A 164 -19.26 19.12 -7.15
C SER A 164 -19.63 20.60 -7.22
N GLN A 165 -19.15 21.32 -8.24
CA GLN A 165 -19.61 22.69 -8.51
C GLN A 165 -21.13 22.79 -8.81
N ARG A 166 -21.79 21.66 -9.14
CA ARG A 166 -23.20 21.63 -9.52
C ARG A 166 -24.15 21.56 -8.32
N GLY A 167 -23.69 21.06 -7.18
CA GLY A 167 -24.54 20.96 -6.01
C GLY A 167 -23.86 20.34 -4.78
N PRO A 168 -24.37 20.65 -3.58
CA PRO A 168 -23.84 20.13 -2.31
C PRO A 168 -24.28 18.69 -2.02
N ARG A 169 -25.14 18.10 -2.87
CA ARG A 169 -25.78 16.81 -2.60
C ARG A 169 -25.36 15.76 -3.61
N PHE A 170 -24.96 14.61 -3.11
CA PHE A 170 -24.64 13.44 -3.95
C PHE A 170 -24.97 12.14 -3.21
N ALA A 171 -25.21 11.09 -3.98
CA ALA A 171 -25.39 9.74 -3.49
C ALA A 171 -24.35 8.83 -4.12
N LEU A 172 -23.67 8.05 -3.29
CA LEU A 172 -22.69 7.03 -3.69
C LEU A 172 -23.31 5.65 -3.42
N THR A 173 -23.50 4.85 -4.47
CA THR A 173 -24.08 3.51 -4.33
C THR A 173 -23.13 2.44 -4.85
N LEU A 174 -22.65 1.56 -3.96
CA LEU A 174 -21.92 0.35 -4.33
C LEU A 174 -22.92 -0.69 -4.84
N ARG A 175 -22.62 -1.37 -5.95
CA ARG A 175 -23.54 -2.26 -6.66
C ARG A 175 -22.84 -3.52 -7.18
N ARG A 176 -23.48 -4.68 -7.12
CA ARG A 176 -22.95 -5.93 -7.72
C ARG A 176 -23.38 -6.15 -9.18
N ASP A 177 -24.45 -5.47 -9.60
CA ASP A 177 -25.23 -5.77 -10.80
C ASP A 177 -24.92 -4.89 -12.01
N VAL A 178 -24.02 -3.90 -11.91
CA VAL A 178 -23.71 -2.97 -13.03
C VAL A 178 -23.06 -3.76 -14.18
N PRO A 179 -23.65 -3.88 -15.37
CA PRO A 179 -23.06 -4.63 -16.47
C PRO A 179 -21.98 -3.80 -17.19
N VAL A 180 -20.94 -4.44 -17.73
CA VAL A 180 -19.85 -3.76 -18.47
C VAL A 180 -20.42 -3.00 -19.68
N THR A 181 -21.47 -3.52 -20.32
CA THR A 181 -22.12 -2.88 -21.47
C THR A 181 -22.79 -1.54 -21.15
N ALA A 182 -23.09 -1.26 -19.87
CA ALA A 182 -23.59 0.05 -19.43
C ALA A 182 -22.46 1.06 -19.19
N CYS A 183 -21.21 0.64 -19.32
CA CYS A 183 -20.01 1.43 -19.07
C CYS A 183 -19.10 1.42 -20.32
N PRO A 184 -19.43 2.19 -21.38
CA PRO A 184 -18.67 2.15 -22.64
C PRO A 184 -17.28 2.78 -22.54
N ASP A 185 -17.07 3.71 -21.61
CA ASP A 185 -15.86 4.53 -21.55
C ASP A 185 -14.81 3.90 -20.63
N HIS A 186 -13.62 3.64 -21.16
CA HIS A 186 -12.51 3.08 -20.38
C HIS A 186 -11.66 4.15 -19.71
N ALA A 187 -11.38 3.96 -18.42
CA ALA A 187 -10.45 4.77 -17.64
C ALA A 187 -9.48 3.88 -16.87
N PRO A 188 -8.16 4.00 -17.07
CA PRO A 188 -7.18 3.20 -16.33
C PRO A 188 -7.32 3.35 -14.80
N ARG A 189 -7.68 4.56 -14.36
CA ARG A 189 -7.99 4.89 -12.97
C ARG A 189 -9.01 6.03 -12.93
N ILE A 190 -9.96 5.93 -12.00
CA ILE A 190 -10.87 7.01 -11.60
C ILE A 190 -10.69 7.26 -10.10
N CYS A 191 -10.67 8.53 -9.70
CA CYS A 191 -10.65 8.92 -8.29
C CYS A 191 -11.82 9.81 -7.95
N LEU A 192 -12.62 9.40 -6.96
CA LEU A 192 -13.61 10.26 -6.34
C LEU A 192 -12.97 10.93 -5.14
N VAL A 193 -12.94 12.26 -5.13
CA VAL A 193 -12.46 13.07 -4.02
C VAL A 193 -13.68 13.51 -3.23
N LEU A 194 -13.83 13.02 -2.01
CA LEU A 194 -15.05 13.15 -1.22
C LEU A 194 -14.83 14.06 -0.01
N THR A 195 -15.76 14.98 0.21
CA THR A 195 -15.84 15.80 1.43
C THR A 195 -17.01 15.31 2.26
N LEU A 196 -16.67 14.60 3.34
CA LEU A 196 -17.58 13.94 4.27
C LEU A 196 -17.28 14.43 5.69
N ASP A 197 -18.28 14.45 6.56
CA ASP A 197 -18.05 14.57 7.99
C ASP A 197 -17.61 13.24 8.64
N GLY A 198 -17.35 13.27 9.95
CA GLY A 198 -16.88 12.09 10.67
C GLY A 198 -17.89 10.93 10.71
N ALA A 199 -19.20 11.23 10.79
CA ALA A 199 -20.24 10.22 10.82
C ALA A 199 -20.44 9.57 9.44
N GLU A 200 -20.43 10.38 8.39
CA GLU A 200 -20.50 9.91 7.00
C GLU A 200 -19.25 9.11 6.60
N THR A 201 -18.07 9.51 7.07
CA THR A 201 -16.84 8.75 6.84
C THR A 201 -16.93 7.37 7.48
N ALA A 202 -17.39 7.29 8.74
CA ALA A 202 -17.62 6.02 9.41
C ALA A 202 -18.68 5.16 8.68
N ALA A 203 -19.78 5.77 8.26
CA ALA A 203 -20.84 5.08 7.51
C ALA A 203 -20.37 4.58 6.14
N LEU A 204 -19.52 5.34 5.44
CA LEU A 204 -18.89 4.91 4.18
C LEU A 204 -18.02 3.67 4.40
N VAL A 205 -17.17 3.70 5.43
CA VAL A 205 -16.30 2.57 5.79
C VAL A 205 -17.12 1.34 6.14
N GLU A 206 -18.14 1.47 6.98
CA GLU A 206 -19.02 0.36 7.36
C GLU A 206 -19.78 -0.20 6.15
N SER A 207 -20.31 0.67 5.29
CA SER A 207 -21.00 0.30 4.05
C SER A 207 -20.11 -0.53 3.12
N ILE A 208 -18.84 -0.13 2.99
CA ILE A 208 -17.82 -0.83 2.19
C ILE A 208 -17.51 -2.20 2.77
N GLU A 209 -17.33 -2.29 4.09
CA GLU A 209 -17.01 -3.55 4.77
C GLU A 209 -18.18 -4.52 4.69
N GLY A 210 -19.40 -4.05 4.93
CA GLY A 210 -20.63 -4.83 4.78
C GLY A 210 -20.86 -5.29 3.33
N PHE A 211 -20.64 -4.40 2.36
CA PHE A 211 -20.72 -4.76 0.94
C PHE A 211 -19.71 -5.87 0.62
N SER A 212 -18.46 -5.75 1.07
CA SER A 212 -17.41 -6.76 0.82
C SER A 212 -17.76 -8.16 1.35
N GLN A 213 -18.52 -8.24 2.45
CA GLN A 213 -18.95 -9.49 3.07
C GLN A 213 -20.12 -10.18 2.35
N GLY A 214 -20.72 -9.54 1.34
CA GLY A 214 -21.71 -10.18 0.46
C GLY A 214 -23.14 -10.27 1.02
N ALA A 215 -23.47 -9.49 2.05
CA ALA A 215 -24.80 -9.50 2.65
C ALA A 215 -25.88 -8.73 1.82
N GLN A 216 -25.46 -7.81 0.96
CA GLN A 216 -26.35 -6.91 0.22
C GLN A 216 -25.90 -6.76 -1.25
N ASP A 217 -26.88 -6.60 -2.16
CA ASP A 217 -26.65 -6.40 -3.60
C ASP A 217 -26.27 -4.95 -3.94
N ALA A 218 -26.71 -4.00 -3.12
CA ALA A 218 -26.34 -2.59 -3.21
C ALA A 218 -26.36 -1.91 -1.83
N VAL A 219 -25.50 -0.91 -1.65
CA VAL A 219 -25.44 -0.06 -0.44
C VAL A 219 -25.27 1.38 -0.87
N THR A 220 -26.10 2.29 -0.34
CA THR A 220 -26.09 3.72 -0.69
C THR A 220 -25.71 4.58 0.51
N LEU A 221 -24.83 5.55 0.25
CA LEU A 221 -24.54 6.67 1.13
C LEU A 221 -25.06 7.95 0.48
N ASP A 222 -26.06 8.58 1.10
CA ASP A 222 -26.56 9.90 0.71
C ASP A 222 -25.87 10.99 1.55
N VAL A 223 -25.30 11.99 0.87
CA VAL A 223 -24.56 13.08 1.51
C VAL A 223 -25.20 14.41 1.10
N ASP A 224 -25.52 15.24 2.09
CA ASP A 224 -26.03 16.60 1.90
C ASP A 224 -25.17 17.58 2.71
N THR A 225 -24.23 18.24 2.01
CA THR A 225 -23.30 19.15 2.67
C THR A 225 -23.91 20.50 3.05
N ALA A 226 -25.15 20.77 2.64
CA ALA A 226 -25.88 21.99 3.01
C ALA A 226 -26.70 21.82 4.29
N ALA A 227 -27.05 20.59 4.67
CA ALA A 227 -27.86 20.31 5.86
C ALA A 227 -27.12 20.58 7.18
N ARG A 228 -25.78 20.49 7.19
CA ARG A 228 -24.93 20.65 8.38
C ARG A 228 -23.48 21.01 8.01
N PRO A 229 -22.69 21.59 8.93
CA PRO A 229 -21.33 22.03 8.61
C PRO A 229 -20.41 20.85 8.28
N HIS A 230 -19.86 20.85 7.06
CA HIS A 230 -18.85 19.90 6.59
C HIS A 230 -17.43 20.49 6.67
N PRO A 231 -16.37 19.66 6.74
CA PRO A 231 -14.99 20.13 6.66
C PRO A 231 -14.72 20.91 5.36
N PRO A 232 -13.85 21.95 5.39
CA PRO A 232 -13.57 22.78 4.20
C PRO A 232 -12.62 22.10 3.20
N ARG A 233 -12.35 20.80 3.37
CA ARG A 233 -11.36 20.04 2.59
C ARG A 233 -11.84 18.59 2.42
N PRO A 234 -11.38 17.90 1.36
CA PRO A 234 -11.65 16.47 1.20
C PRO A 234 -11.21 15.67 2.43
N THR A 235 -12.04 14.72 2.82
CA THR A 235 -11.80 13.82 3.96
C THR A 235 -11.72 12.36 3.54
N ALA A 236 -12.04 12.03 2.28
CA ALA A 236 -11.83 10.72 1.72
C ALA A 236 -11.45 10.79 0.23
N ILE A 237 -10.68 9.81 -0.24
CA ILE A 237 -10.47 9.57 -1.67
C ILE A 237 -10.80 8.11 -1.97
N LEU A 238 -11.66 7.86 -2.94
CA LEU A 238 -11.94 6.52 -3.46
C LEU A 238 -11.27 6.37 -4.83
N ALA A 239 -10.19 5.59 -4.91
CA ALA A 239 -9.58 5.26 -6.21
C ALA A 239 -10.05 3.90 -6.70
N LEU A 240 -10.41 3.88 -7.97
CA LEU A 240 -10.93 2.75 -8.71
C LEU A 240 -9.92 2.45 -9.83
N GLU A 241 -9.46 1.21 -9.93
CA GLU A 241 -8.47 0.78 -10.93
C GLU A 241 -9.12 -0.05 -12.03
N HIS A 242 -8.61 0.11 -13.25
CA HIS A 242 -9.09 -0.58 -14.46
C HIS A 242 -10.61 -0.44 -14.62
N CYS A 243 -11.04 0.80 -14.78
CA CYS A 243 -12.43 1.17 -14.72
C CYS A 243 -13.06 1.28 -16.10
N PHE A 244 -14.36 1.07 -16.11
CA PHE A 244 -15.25 1.46 -17.18
C PHE A 244 -16.35 2.33 -16.60
N HIS A 245 -16.73 3.40 -17.26
CA HIS A 245 -17.83 4.25 -16.82
C HIS A 245 -18.78 4.60 -17.97
N GLY A 246 -19.95 5.10 -17.62
CA GLY A 246 -20.97 5.48 -18.58
C GLY A 246 -22.11 6.27 -17.94
N PRO A 247 -22.90 6.97 -18.75
CA PRO A 247 -24.14 7.56 -18.26
C PRO A 247 -25.14 6.46 -17.87
N GLY A 248 -25.74 6.58 -16.70
CA GLY A 248 -26.90 5.82 -16.26
C GLY A 248 -28.21 6.59 -16.46
N ALA A 249 -29.31 5.99 -16.01
CA ALA A 249 -30.59 6.69 -15.95
C ALA A 249 -30.55 7.88 -14.98
N ASP A 250 -31.41 8.87 -15.22
CA ASP A 250 -31.66 9.99 -14.31
C ASP A 250 -30.42 10.80 -13.91
N GLY A 251 -29.46 10.95 -14.83
CA GLY A 251 -28.23 11.73 -14.61
C GLY A 251 -27.19 11.03 -13.71
N THR A 252 -27.41 9.77 -13.38
CA THR A 252 -26.44 8.95 -12.63
C THR A 252 -25.23 8.62 -13.51
N VAL A 253 -24.05 8.47 -12.94
CA VAL A 253 -22.88 7.88 -13.59
C VAL A 253 -22.71 6.46 -13.09
N LEU A 254 -22.66 5.49 -14.01
CA LEU A 254 -22.39 4.10 -13.72
C LEU A 254 -20.91 3.80 -13.92
N LEU A 255 -20.34 2.97 -13.05
CA LEU A 255 -18.96 2.55 -13.10
C LEU A 255 -18.84 1.07 -12.80
N ARG A 256 -17.84 0.46 -13.43
CA ARG A 256 -17.27 -0.82 -13.05
C ARG A 256 -15.78 -0.64 -12.80
N TYR A 257 -15.27 -1.39 -11.85
CA TYR A 257 -13.85 -1.36 -11.51
C TYR A 257 -13.34 -2.78 -11.21
N ALA A 258 -12.05 -3.00 -11.44
CA ALA A 258 -11.39 -4.26 -11.08
C ALA A 258 -10.91 -4.25 -9.63
N GLU A 259 -10.51 -3.09 -9.13
CA GLU A 259 -10.07 -2.89 -7.75
C GLU A 259 -10.53 -1.54 -7.26
N ALA A 260 -10.93 -1.45 -5.99
CA ALA A 260 -11.27 -0.19 -5.35
C ALA A 260 -10.53 -0.07 -4.02
N ARG A 261 -10.05 1.14 -3.72
CA ARG A 261 -9.32 1.49 -2.51
C ARG A 261 -9.85 2.80 -1.96
N LEU A 262 -10.12 2.83 -0.67
CA LEU A 262 -10.52 4.02 0.06
C LEU A 262 -9.34 4.53 0.88
N TRP A 263 -9.00 5.79 0.69
CA TRP A 263 -8.13 6.55 1.57
C TRP A 263 -9.03 7.38 2.48
N ASP A 264 -9.07 7.00 3.76
CA ASP A 264 -9.67 7.79 4.82
C ASP A 264 -8.65 8.84 5.27
N LEU A 265 -9.01 10.12 5.14
CA LEU A 265 -8.16 11.28 5.39
C LEU A 265 -8.51 11.99 6.70
N VAL A 266 -9.29 11.35 7.58
CA VAL A 266 -9.59 11.89 8.90
C VAL A 266 -8.28 12.22 9.64
N PRO A 267 -8.17 13.42 10.24
CA PRO A 267 -6.97 13.82 10.98
C PRO A 267 -6.58 12.80 12.06
N GLU A 268 -5.28 12.69 12.32
CA GLU A 268 -4.64 11.85 13.36
C GLU A 268 -4.39 10.38 13.00
N ARG A 269 -5.14 9.75 12.08
CA ARG A 269 -4.86 8.39 11.57
C ARG A 269 -5.40 8.16 10.15
N PRO A 270 -4.65 8.47 9.09
CA PRO A 270 -5.06 8.12 7.73
C PRO A 270 -5.00 6.60 7.53
N HIS A 271 -6.04 6.02 6.91
CA HIS A 271 -6.12 4.58 6.68
C HIS A 271 -6.40 4.28 5.21
N LEU A 272 -5.65 3.33 4.63
CA LEU A 272 -5.95 2.73 3.34
C LEU A 272 -6.79 1.48 3.58
N ARG A 273 -7.98 1.42 2.98
CA ARG A 273 -8.87 0.25 3.02
C ARG A 273 -9.10 -0.28 1.61
N ALA A 274 -8.82 -1.56 1.39
CA ALA A 274 -9.20 -2.22 0.14
C ALA A 274 -10.69 -2.58 0.19
N ILE A 275 -11.43 -2.18 -0.84
CA ILE A 275 -12.89 -2.45 -0.99
C ILE A 275 -13.14 -3.82 -1.65
N GLY A 276 -12.08 -4.52 -2.05
CA GLY A 276 -12.14 -5.81 -2.71
C GLY A 276 -11.94 -5.73 -4.22
N ARG A 277 -12.09 -6.88 -4.90
CA ARG A 277 -11.87 -7.04 -6.34
C ARG A 277 -13.20 -7.17 -7.07
N GLY A 278 -13.38 -6.39 -8.13
CA GLY A 278 -14.54 -6.44 -9.00
C GLY A 278 -15.79 -5.87 -8.35
N GLY A 279 -16.32 -4.78 -8.89
CA GLY A 279 -17.56 -4.20 -8.40
C GLY A 279 -18.15 -3.18 -9.36
N GLY A 280 -19.40 -2.83 -9.09
CA GLY A 280 -20.09 -1.70 -9.68
C GLY A 280 -20.19 -0.55 -8.68
N LEU A 281 -20.21 0.66 -9.21
CA LEU A 281 -20.50 1.86 -8.45
C LEU A 281 -21.45 2.72 -9.28
N SER A 282 -22.38 3.38 -8.63
CA SER A 282 -23.12 4.47 -9.24
C SER A 282 -23.03 5.72 -8.39
N VAL A 283 -22.81 6.86 -9.05
CA VAL A 283 -22.77 8.17 -8.40
C VAL A 283 -23.88 9.02 -8.99
N ARG A 284 -24.74 9.59 -8.14
CA ARG A 284 -25.80 10.51 -8.56
C ARG A 284 -25.62 11.83 -7.85
N GLU A 285 -25.50 12.91 -8.62
CA GLU A 285 -25.55 14.27 -8.07
C GLU A 285 -27.00 14.75 -8.09
N THR A 286 -27.40 15.42 -7.02
CA THR A 286 -28.71 16.08 -6.96
C THR A 286 -28.46 17.58 -7.03
N VAL A 287 -29.00 18.21 -8.07
CA VAL A 287 -29.06 19.68 -8.15
C VAL A 287 -30.12 20.15 -7.16
N PRO A 288 -29.86 21.20 -6.36
CA PRO A 288 -30.86 21.78 -5.47
C PRO A 288 -32.12 22.27 -6.20
#